data_AF-A0A1X7RLC2-F1
#
_entry.id   AF-A0A1X7RLC2-F1
#
_cell.length_a   1.000
_cell.length_b   1.000
_cell.length_c   1.000
_cell.angle_alpha   90.00
_cell.angle_beta   90.00
_cell.angle_gamma   90.00
#
_symmetry.space_group_name_H-M   'P 1'
#
loop_
_entity.id
_entity.type
_entity.pdbx_description
1 polymer ?
#
loop_
_entity_poly.entity_id
_entity_poly.type
_entity_poly.pdbx_seq_one_letter_code
_entity_poly.pdbx_strand_id
1 'polypeptide(L)'
;MPPSSLSRLLHLSPLSPSHLDHLHRLLSTPSGLSSTLLTLQYTLALLHVQLTRLLTARYQSLAESIASKASATLAPGEVVSLTIEPPHLALTDACLSVRSAGEVVDDWRTASRVLTGGVGRWAAGRGLWREGKRDPTLKGLAWVKVVCGTGYWVLESAAFGVKKGVIRGEGWKKREAGLWKWSCRFWLGEVVVEFLRLARVRSLRWEEEFGAERVEGEKEVEVKSVELEKKWWRELYAYLGWLPGALHWSFDVGEDGEGLFGEGMLAVSGLVPGVIALQDNWRKTA
;
A
#
# COMPACT_ATOMS: atom_id res chain seq x y z
N MET A 1 -6.27 -46.32 13.56
CA MET A 1 -6.75 -45.20 12.73
C MET A 1 -5.54 -44.35 12.35
N PRO A 2 -5.30 -44.09 11.06
CA PRO A 2 -4.21 -43.21 10.67
C PRO A 2 -4.48 -41.79 11.18
N PRO A 3 -3.46 -41.06 11.68
CA PRO A 3 -3.64 -39.67 12.10
C PRO A 3 -4.16 -38.86 10.91
N SER A 4 -5.23 -38.11 11.13
CA SER A 4 -5.87 -37.28 10.13
C SER A 4 -4.85 -36.33 9.49
N SER A 5 -4.97 -36.09 8.18
CA SER A 5 -4.05 -35.23 7.41
C SER A 5 -3.87 -33.82 8.01
N LEU A 6 -4.84 -33.38 8.83
CA LEU A 6 -4.78 -32.16 9.62
C LEU A 6 -3.67 -32.17 10.71
N SER A 7 -3.42 -33.29 11.38
CA SER A 7 -2.38 -33.34 12.41
C SER A 7 -0.98 -33.20 11.79
N ARG A 8 -0.77 -33.76 10.58
CA ARG A 8 0.49 -33.60 9.86
C ARG A 8 0.71 -32.16 9.40
N LEU A 9 -0.34 -31.46 8.96
CA LEU A 9 -0.25 -30.04 8.61
C LEU A 9 0.06 -29.15 9.82
N LEU A 10 -0.51 -29.46 10.99
CA LEU A 10 -0.22 -28.74 12.23
C LEU A 10 1.21 -28.99 12.74
N HIS A 11 1.76 -30.19 12.55
CA HIS A 11 3.16 -30.49 12.91
C HIS A 11 4.19 -29.94 11.90
N LEU A 12 3.77 -29.66 10.66
CA LEU A 12 4.61 -29.00 9.65
C LEU A 12 4.61 -27.47 9.80
N SER A 13 3.71 -26.92 10.62
CA SER A 13 3.69 -25.50 10.92
C SER A 13 4.84 -25.17 11.89
N PRO A 14 5.81 -24.32 11.51
CA PRO A 14 6.83 -23.83 12.44
C PRO A 14 6.25 -22.86 13.49
N LEU A 15 4.95 -22.54 13.42
CA LEU A 15 4.28 -21.59 14.29
C LEU A 15 3.67 -22.28 15.51
N SER A 16 4.08 -21.84 16.70
CA SER A 16 3.46 -22.21 17.98
C SER A 16 1.93 -21.99 17.96
N PRO A 17 1.12 -22.82 18.64
CA PRO A 17 -0.33 -22.61 18.79
C PRO A 17 -0.70 -21.18 19.25
N SER A 18 0.08 -20.61 20.17
CA SER A 18 -0.11 -19.23 20.64
C SER A 18 0.02 -18.18 19.52
N HIS A 19 0.89 -18.40 18.54
CA HIS A 19 1.02 -17.53 17.37
C HIS A 19 -0.16 -17.66 16.41
N LEU A 20 -0.72 -18.87 16.29
CA LEU A 20 -1.92 -19.09 15.46
C LEU A 20 -3.15 -18.41 16.06
N ASP A 21 -3.33 -18.49 17.38
CA ASP A 21 -4.42 -17.79 18.07
C ASP A 21 -4.29 -16.27 17.92
N HIS A 22 -3.05 -15.76 18.04
CA HIS A 22 -2.80 -14.35 17.85
C HIS A 22 -3.06 -13.91 16.40
N LEU A 23 -2.62 -14.69 15.41
CA LEU A 23 -2.91 -14.43 14.01
C LEU A 23 -4.43 -14.48 13.72
N HIS A 24 -5.16 -15.40 14.34
CA HIS A 24 -6.61 -15.46 14.21
C HIS A 24 -7.28 -14.20 14.76
N ARG A 25 -6.88 -13.73 15.96
CA ARG A 25 -7.39 -12.47 16.52
C ARG A 25 -7.10 -11.27 15.62
N LEU A 26 -5.89 -11.20 15.06
CA LEU A 26 -5.51 -10.16 14.11
C LEU A 26 -6.43 -10.15 12.89
N LEU A 27 -6.54 -11.29 12.20
CA LEU A 27 -7.30 -11.42 10.96
C LEU A 27 -8.82 -11.28 11.16
N SER A 28 -9.31 -11.53 12.36
CA SER A 28 -10.74 -11.36 12.70
C SER A 28 -11.16 -9.90 12.83
N THR A 29 -10.19 -8.98 12.96
CA THR A 29 -10.49 -7.54 12.99
C THR A 29 -10.39 -6.94 11.57
N PRO A 30 -11.29 -6.02 11.17
CA PRO A 30 -11.20 -5.35 9.88
C PRO A 30 -9.86 -4.60 9.68
N SER A 31 -9.33 -3.99 10.74
CA SER A 31 -8.03 -3.28 10.70
C SER A 31 -6.85 -4.23 10.55
N GLY A 32 -6.83 -5.34 11.31
CA GLY A 32 -5.79 -6.36 11.23
C GLY A 32 -5.78 -7.05 9.87
N LEU A 33 -6.94 -7.44 9.34
CA LEU A 33 -7.05 -7.98 7.98
C LEU A 33 -6.56 -6.98 6.92
N SER A 34 -7.02 -5.73 6.99
CA SER A 34 -6.62 -4.69 6.02
C SER A 34 -5.11 -4.42 6.02
N SER A 35 -4.50 -4.30 7.20
CA SER A 35 -3.05 -4.09 7.34
C SER A 35 -2.21 -5.31 6.91
N THR A 36 -2.71 -6.52 7.15
CA THR A 36 -2.07 -7.76 6.69
C THR A 36 -2.08 -7.85 5.17
N LEU A 37 -3.23 -7.62 4.54
CA LEU A 37 -3.37 -7.64 3.09
C LEU A 37 -2.58 -6.52 2.42
N LEU A 38 -2.52 -5.33 3.05
CA LEU A 38 -1.67 -4.24 2.60
C LEU A 38 -0.19 -4.66 2.57
N THR A 39 0.30 -5.20 3.68
CA THR A 39 1.69 -5.65 3.79
C THR A 39 1.98 -6.76 2.78
N LEU A 40 1.07 -7.73 2.64
CA LEU A 40 1.19 -8.83 1.69
C LEU A 40 1.27 -8.33 0.24
N GLN A 41 0.36 -7.43 -0.16
CA GLN A 41 0.35 -6.88 -1.53
C GLN A 41 1.68 -6.23 -1.89
N TYR A 42 2.18 -5.34 -1.05
CA TYR A 42 3.42 -4.61 -1.34
C TYR A 42 4.67 -5.48 -1.17
N THR A 43 4.60 -6.54 -0.35
CA THR A 43 5.64 -7.59 -0.31
C THR A 43 5.67 -8.37 -1.62
N LEU A 44 4.51 -8.75 -2.17
CA LEU A 44 4.40 -9.41 -3.47
C LEU A 44 4.89 -8.50 -4.60
N ALA A 45 4.56 -7.20 -4.55
CA ALA A 45 5.07 -6.22 -5.51
C ALA A 45 6.60 -6.10 -5.45
N LEU A 46 7.18 -6.03 -4.25
CA LEU A 46 8.64 -5.96 -4.09
C LEU A 46 9.31 -7.25 -4.58
N LEU A 47 8.73 -8.41 -4.24
CA LEU A 47 9.21 -9.70 -4.72
C LEU A 47 9.16 -9.79 -6.25
N HIS A 48 8.07 -9.33 -6.87
CA HIS A 48 7.94 -9.27 -8.32
C HIS A 48 9.07 -8.43 -8.94
N VAL A 49 9.34 -7.24 -8.40
CA VAL A 49 10.45 -6.38 -8.88
C VAL A 49 11.80 -7.11 -8.80
N GLN A 50 12.08 -7.84 -7.71
CA GLN A 50 13.35 -8.57 -7.60
C GLN A 50 13.42 -9.76 -8.56
N LEU A 51 12.33 -10.50 -8.74
CA LEU A 51 12.27 -11.61 -9.70
C LEU A 51 12.43 -11.11 -11.14
N THR A 52 11.79 -10.00 -11.50
CA THR A 52 11.92 -9.38 -12.83
C THR A 52 13.34 -8.88 -13.08
N ARG A 53 13.99 -8.29 -12.07
CA ARG A 53 15.42 -7.91 -12.15
C ARG A 53 16.32 -9.11 -12.39
N LEU A 54 16.10 -10.20 -11.65
CA LEU A 54 16.86 -11.45 -11.83
C LEU A 54 16.62 -12.03 -13.23
N LEU A 55 15.38 -12.07 -13.68
CA LEU A 55 15.00 -12.56 -15.01
C LEU A 55 15.67 -11.75 -16.12
N THR A 56 15.65 -10.42 -16.00
CA THR A 56 16.31 -9.50 -16.94
C THR A 56 17.81 -9.74 -17.00
N ALA A 57 18.48 -9.89 -15.85
CA ALA A 57 19.91 -10.17 -15.80
C ALA A 57 20.26 -11.53 -16.46
N ARG A 58 19.40 -12.54 -16.29
CA ARG A 58 19.57 -13.84 -16.97
C ARG A 58 19.41 -13.71 -18.49
N TYR A 59 18.45 -12.90 -18.95
CA TYR A 59 18.28 -12.65 -20.37
C TYR A 59 19.45 -11.87 -20.98
N GLN A 60 19.96 -10.85 -20.30
CA GLN A 60 21.13 -10.11 -20.74
C GLN A 60 22.36 -11.02 -20.85
N SER A 61 22.62 -11.84 -19.82
CA SER A 61 23.74 -12.80 -19.86
C SER A 61 23.60 -13.84 -20.98
N LEU A 62 22.38 -14.31 -21.25
CA LEU A 62 22.12 -15.22 -22.37
C LEU A 62 22.37 -14.53 -23.72
N ALA A 63 21.86 -13.31 -23.88
CA ALA A 63 22.05 -12.51 -25.09
C ALA A 63 23.54 -12.22 -25.35
N GLU A 64 24.30 -11.84 -24.32
CA GLU A 64 25.75 -11.63 -24.39
C GLU A 64 26.51 -12.93 -24.77
N SER A 65 26.10 -14.07 -24.21
CA SER A 65 26.69 -15.36 -24.56
C SER A 65 26.42 -15.76 -26.01
N ILE A 66 25.21 -15.48 -26.51
CA ILE A 66 24.86 -15.73 -27.91
C ILE A 66 25.62 -14.76 -28.83
N ALA A 67 25.63 -13.47 -28.50
CA ALA A 67 26.32 -12.44 -29.27
C ALA A 67 27.82 -12.71 -29.37
N SER A 68 28.48 -13.08 -28.27
CA SER A 68 29.91 -13.42 -28.26
C SER A 68 30.21 -14.65 -29.14
N LYS A 69 29.43 -15.72 -29.05
CA LYS A 69 29.59 -16.92 -29.90
C LYS A 69 29.30 -16.65 -31.38
N ALA A 70 28.26 -15.87 -31.67
CA ALA A 70 27.93 -15.48 -33.04
C ALA A 70 29.04 -14.62 -33.65
N SER A 71 29.56 -13.64 -32.90
CA SER A 71 30.65 -12.77 -33.36
C SER A 71 31.95 -13.52 -33.71
N ALA A 72 32.22 -14.65 -33.03
CA ALA A 72 33.37 -15.50 -33.35
C ALA A 72 33.20 -16.31 -34.66
N THR A 73 31.97 -16.44 -35.16
CA THR A 73 31.64 -17.28 -36.32
C THR A 73 31.32 -16.43 -37.57
N LEU A 74 30.96 -15.16 -37.39
CA LEU A 74 30.53 -14.26 -38.46
C LEU A 74 31.70 -13.58 -39.17
N ALA A 75 31.57 -13.40 -40.49
CA ALA A 75 32.53 -12.64 -41.27
C ALA A 75 32.39 -11.12 -41.02
N PRO A 76 33.44 -10.31 -41.27
CA PRO A 76 33.38 -8.87 -41.06
C PRO A 76 32.27 -8.23 -41.92
N GLY A 77 31.30 -7.56 -41.29
CA GLY A 77 30.20 -6.85 -41.96
C GLY A 77 28.88 -7.64 -42.04
N GLU A 78 28.85 -8.89 -41.56
CA GLU A 78 27.63 -9.71 -41.55
C GLU A 78 26.81 -9.42 -40.28
N VAL A 79 25.56 -8.97 -40.43
CA VAL A 79 24.66 -8.62 -39.32
C VAL A 79 23.64 -9.73 -39.14
N VAL A 80 23.63 -10.37 -37.97
CA VAL A 80 22.62 -11.38 -37.63
C VAL A 80 21.62 -10.76 -36.64
N SER A 81 20.36 -10.69 -37.07
CA SER A 81 19.23 -10.41 -36.19
C SER A 81 18.66 -11.73 -35.68
N LEU A 82 18.92 -12.07 -34.42
CA LEU A 82 18.33 -13.23 -33.76
C LEU A 82 17.16 -12.80 -32.89
N THR A 83 15.97 -13.31 -33.20
CA THR A 83 14.83 -13.24 -32.28
C THR A 83 14.88 -14.48 -31.39
N ILE A 84 15.23 -14.29 -30.12
CA ILE A 84 15.23 -15.37 -29.13
C ILE A 84 13.82 -15.46 -28.56
N GLU A 85 13.15 -16.59 -28.76
CA GLU A 85 11.90 -16.85 -28.03
C GLU A 85 12.18 -16.85 -26.53
N PRO A 86 11.34 -16.19 -25.70
CA PRO A 86 11.55 -16.16 -24.27
C PRO A 86 11.53 -17.60 -23.74
N PRO A 87 12.63 -18.13 -23.18
CA PRO A 87 12.61 -19.46 -22.59
C PRO A 87 11.56 -19.50 -21.48
N HIS A 88 10.69 -20.50 -21.57
CA HIS A 88 9.70 -20.86 -20.55
C HIS A 88 10.43 -21.44 -19.33
N LEU A 89 11.00 -20.56 -18.53
CA LEU A 89 11.67 -20.91 -17.28
C LEU A 89 10.66 -20.85 -16.15
N ALA A 90 10.83 -21.73 -15.15
CA ALA A 90 10.09 -21.65 -13.89
C ALA A 90 10.17 -20.24 -13.24
N LEU A 91 11.23 -19.47 -13.54
CA LEU A 91 11.38 -18.08 -13.11
C LEU A 91 10.35 -17.15 -13.78
N THR A 92 10.08 -17.32 -15.07
CA THR A 92 9.05 -16.55 -15.80
C THR A 92 7.66 -16.83 -15.22
N ASP A 93 7.34 -18.11 -15.00
CA ASP A 93 6.08 -18.52 -14.37
C ASP A 93 5.96 -17.99 -12.94
N ALA A 94 7.05 -17.98 -12.17
CA ALA A 94 7.09 -17.39 -10.83
C ALA A 94 6.84 -15.89 -10.86
N CYS A 95 7.45 -15.14 -11.80
CA CYS A 95 7.21 -13.71 -11.98
C CYS A 95 5.72 -13.42 -12.22
N LEU A 96 5.10 -14.17 -13.14
CA LEU A 96 3.68 -14.04 -13.48
C LEU A 96 2.76 -14.43 -12.32
N SER A 97 3.11 -15.50 -11.59
CA SER A 97 2.33 -15.98 -10.45
C SER A 97 2.34 -14.98 -9.30
N VAL A 98 3.52 -14.43 -8.95
CA VAL A 98 3.65 -13.42 -7.89
C VAL A 98 2.89 -12.14 -8.24
N ARG A 99 2.97 -11.70 -9.50
CA ARG A 99 2.19 -10.54 -9.99
C ARG A 99 0.70 -10.79 -9.87
N SER A 100 0.22 -11.91 -10.41
CA SER A 100 -1.20 -12.29 -10.36
C SER A 100 -1.72 -12.37 -8.93
N ALA A 101 -0.93 -12.95 -8.01
CA ALA A 101 -1.27 -12.99 -6.59
C ALA A 101 -1.41 -11.58 -6.00
N GLY A 102 -0.49 -10.67 -6.35
CA GLY A 102 -0.55 -9.26 -5.94
C GLY A 102 -1.81 -8.55 -6.46
N GLU A 103 -2.17 -8.77 -7.72
CA GLU A 103 -3.37 -8.19 -8.36
C GLU A 103 -4.66 -8.69 -7.69
N VAL A 104 -4.74 -9.97 -7.32
CA VAL A 104 -5.88 -10.53 -6.57
C VAL A 104 -6.04 -9.86 -5.21
N VAL A 105 -4.94 -9.67 -4.47
CA VAL A 105 -4.97 -8.98 -3.17
C VAL A 105 -5.39 -7.52 -3.34
N ASP A 106 -4.86 -6.82 -4.34
CA ASP A 106 -5.22 -5.43 -4.63
C ASP A 106 -6.70 -5.27 -4.97
N ASP A 107 -7.23 -6.13 -5.84
CA ASP A 107 -8.64 -6.13 -6.22
C ASP A 107 -9.54 -6.39 -5.01
N TRP A 108 -9.18 -7.35 -4.14
CA TRP A 108 -9.93 -7.60 -2.91
C TRP A 108 -9.94 -6.39 -1.98
N ARG A 109 -8.79 -5.76 -1.78
CA ARG A 109 -8.67 -4.57 -0.92
C ARG A 109 -9.46 -3.40 -1.47
N THR A 110 -9.40 -3.18 -2.78
CA THR A 110 -10.15 -2.12 -3.45
C THR A 110 -11.65 -2.39 -3.40
N ALA A 111 -12.10 -3.62 -3.68
CA ALA A 111 -13.51 -4.00 -3.52
C ALA A 111 -14.01 -3.78 -2.08
N SER A 112 -13.24 -4.23 -1.08
CA SER A 112 -13.58 -4.06 0.33
C SER A 112 -13.70 -2.58 0.71
N ARG A 113 -12.78 -1.73 0.23
CA ARG A 113 -12.75 -0.28 0.47
C ARG A 113 -13.91 0.44 -0.22
N VAL A 114 -14.26 0.04 -1.44
CA VAL A 114 -15.42 0.58 -2.18
C VAL A 114 -16.73 0.27 -1.45
N LEU A 115 -16.90 -0.97 -0.96
CA LEU A 115 -18.12 -1.38 -0.28
C LEU A 115 -18.31 -0.75 1.11
N THR A 116 -17.23 -0.66 1.89
CA THR A 116 -17.31 -0.22 3.30
C THR A 116 -16.92 1.24 3.52
N GLY A 117 -16.18 1.84 2.58
CA GLY A 117 -15.55 3.15 2.74
C GLY A 117 -16.54 4.29 2.95
N GLY A 118 -17.70 4.26 2.29
CA GLY A 118 -18.74 5.28 2.44
C GLY A 118 -19.27 5.40 3.87
N VAL A 119 -19.51 4.26 4.54
CA VAL A 119 -20.01 4.22 5.93
C VAL A 119 -18.98 4.79 6.89
N GLY A 120 -17.72 4.37 6.77
CA GLY A 120 -16.64 4.87 7.63
C GLY A 120 -16.42 6.37 7.50
N ARG A 121 -16.51 6.91 6.27
CA ARG A 121 -16.31 8.35 6.02
C ARG A 121 -17.48 9.20 6.52
N TRP A 122 -18.71 8.72 6.34
CA TRP A 122 -19.88 9.36 6.93
C TRP A 122 -19.81 9.37 8.46
N ALA A 123 -19.40 8.26 9.08
CA ALA A 123 -19.22 8.18 10.53
C ALA A 123 -18.14 9.16 11.02
N ALA A 124 -17.02 9.28 10.30
CA ALA A 124 -15.98 10.25 10.60
C ALA A 124 -16.48 11.70 10.52
N GLY A 125 -17.20 12.07 9.45
CA GLY A 125 -17.80 13.41 9.31
C GLY A 125 -18.81 13.72 10.42
N ARG A 126 -19.64 12.74 10.81
CA ARG A 126 -20.56 12.86 11.94
C ARG A 126 -19.85 13.01 13.28
N GLY A 127 -18.73 12.31 13.49
CA GLY A 127 -17.89 12.44 14.68
C GLY A 127 -17.37 13.87 14.84
N LEU A 128 -16.75 14.41 13.78
CA LEU A 128 -16.23 15.78 13.75
C LEU A 128 -17.30 16.86 13.98
N TRP A 129 -18.53 16.60 13.53
CA TRP A 129 -19.65 17.49 13.80
C TRP A 129 -20.02 17.54 15.29
N ARG A 130 -19.91 16.40 15.99
CA ARG A 130 -20.27 16.25 17.41
C ARG A 130 -19.15 16.68 18.36
N GLU A 131 -17.90 16.59 17.92
CA GLU A 131 -16.75 17.05 18.70
C GLU A 131 -16.77 18.58 18.88
N GLY A 132 -17.06 19.00 20.12
CA GLY A 132 -16.89 20.37 20.58
C GLY A 132 -15.57 20.50 21.35
N LYS A 133 -14.81 21.58 21.06
CA LYS A 133 -13.50 21.95 21.63
C LYS A 133 -12.24 21.30 21.02
N ARG A 134 -12.10 21.36 19.70
CA ARG A 134 -10.83 21.10 18.99
C ARG A 134 -10.32 22.42 18.37
N ASP A 135 -9.02 22.64 18.30
CA ASP A 135 -8.39 23.80 17.65
C ASP A 135 -9.06 24.02 16.29
N PRO A 136 -9.46 25.27 15.96
CA PRO A 136 -10.19 25.55 14.73
C PRO A 136 -9.41 25.13 13.48
N THR A 137 -8.07 25.19 13.53
CA THR A 137 -7.21 24.72 12.43
C THR A 137 -7.29 23.21 12.30
N LEU A 138 -7.12 22.46 13.40
CA LEU A 138 -7.24 21.00 13.39
C LEU A 138 -8.64 20.54 12.96
N LYS A 139 -9.70 21.25 13.39
CA LYS A 139 -11.07 20.99 12.94
C LYS A 139 -11.24 21.25 11.44
N GLY A 140 -10.69 22.35 10.94
CA GLY A 140 -10.68 22.67 9.50
C GLY A 140 -9.97 21.59 8.69
N LEU A 141 -8.75 21.20 9.10
CA LEU A 141 -7.98 20.12 8.47
C LEU A 141 -8.74 18.80 8.48
N ALA A 142 -9.42 18.46 9.58
CA ALA A 142 -10.22 17.25 9.66
C ALA A 142 -11.41 17.26 8.67
N TRP A 143 -12.07 18.40 8.47
CA TRP A 143 -13.09 18.54 7.44
C TRP A 143 -12.53 18.41 6.03
N VAL A 144 -11.38 19.03 5.74
CA VAL A 144 -10.71 18.87 4.45
C VAL A 144 -10.35 17.41 4.21
N LYS A 145 -9.86 16.69 5.23
CA LYS A 145 -9.61 15.25 5.13
C LYS A 145 -10.87 14.45 4.80
N VAL A 146 -12.01 14.76 5.42
CA VAL A 146 -13.29 14.09 5.11
C VAL A 146 -13.75 14.37 3.69
N VAL A 147 -13.55 15.58 3.18
CA VAL A 147 -13.87 15.94 1.79
C VAL A 147 -12.94 15.20 0.82
N CYS A 148 -11.63 15.26 1.06
CA CYS A 148 -10.63 14.57 0.23
C CYS A 148 -10.88 13.06 0.22
N GLY A 149 -11.11 12.49 1.41
CA GLY A 149 -11.70 11.18 1.62
C GLY A 149 -12.87 10.97 0.69
N THR A 150 -14.02 11.56 0.97
CA THR A 150 -15.24 11.29 0.19
C THR A 150 -15.03 11.36 -1.33
N GLY A 151 -14.28 12.35 -1.83
CA GLY A 151 -13.87 12.44 -3.25
C GLY A 151 -13.11 11.21 -3.75
N TYR A 152 -12.08 10.77 -3.02
CA TYR A 152 -11.31 9.56 -3.32
C TYR A 152 -12.23 8.32 -3.44
N TRP A 153 -13.17 8.09 -2.51
CA TRP A 153 -14.03 6.89 -2.54
C TRP A 153 -15.05 6.94 -3.66
N VAL A 154 -15.69 8.09 -3.90
CA VAL A 154 -16.67 8.21 -4.98
C VAL A 154 -16.01 7.91 -6.33
N LEU A 155 -14.85 8.51 -6.59
CA LEU A 155 -14.15 8.34 -7.85
C LEU A 155 -13.53 6.95 -8.00
N GLU A 156 -12.93 6.41 -6.93
CA GLU A 156 -12.44 5.02 -6.91
C GLU A 156 -13.56 4.01 -7.14
N SER A 157 -14.72 4.21 -6.52
CA SER A 157 -15.88 3.33 -6.69
C SER A 157 -16.37 3.35 -8.14
N ALA A 158 -16.42 4.53 -8.76
CA ALA A 158 -16.77 4.66 -10.17
C ALA A 158 -15.72 3.99 -11.07
N ALA A 159 -14.44 4.26 -10.86
CA ALA A 159 -13.35 3.70 -11.66
C ALA A 159 -13.29 2.16 -11.54
N PHE A 160 -13.40 1.63 -10.33
CA PHE A 160 -13.44 0.20 -10.07
C PHE A 160 -14.70 -0.46 -10.65
N GLY A 161 -15.85 0.22 -10.57
CA GLY A 161 -17.09 -0.22 -11.19
C GLY A 161 -16.98 -0.33 -12.72
N VAL A 162 -16.25 0.59 -13.37
CA VAL A 162 -15.93 0.51 -14.81
C VAL A 162 -14.97 -0.64 -15.09
N LYS A 163 -13.86 -0.74 -14.33
CA LYS A 163 -12.85 -1.83 -14.45
C LYS A 163 -13.50 -3.22 -14.39
N LYS A 164 -14.46 -3.42 -13.49
CA LYS A 164 -15.17 -4.69 -13.28
C LYS A 164 -16.41 -4.87 -14.16
N GLY A 165 -16.75 -3.89 -15.00
CA GLY A 165 -17.90 -3.97 -15.91
C GLY A 165 -19.27 -3.87 -15.23
N VAL A 166 -19.31 -3.39 -13.99
CA VAL A 166 -20.53 -3.05 -13.26
C VAL A 166 -21.16 -1.79 -13.85
N ILE A 167 -20.32 -0.77 -14.13
CA ILE A 167 -20.71 0.42 -14.87
C ILE A 167 -20.37 0.19 -16.35
N ARG A 168 -21.39 0.22 -17.21
CA ARG A 168 -21.25 -0.09 -18.65
C ARG A 168 -21.43 1.18 -19.50
N GLY A 169 -20.77 1.18 -20.64
CA GLY A 169 -20.85 2.27 -21.63
C GLY A 169 -19.48 2.75 -22.09
N GLU A 170 -19.36 3.05 -23.38
CA GLU A 170 -18.09 3.47 -23.99
C GLU A 170 -17.59 4.81 -23.43
N GLY A 171 -18.50 5.73 -23.10
CA GLY A 171 -18.17 7.01 -22.48
C GLY A 171 -17.55 6.86 -21.09
N TRP A 172 -17.97 5.85 -20.31
CA TRP A 172 -17.39 5.56 -18.99
C TRP A 172 -16.01 4.91 -19.11
N LYS A 173 -15.83 4.00 -20.07
CA LYS A 173 -14.51 3.40 -20.38
C LYS A 173 -13.49 4.47 -20.76
N LYS A 174 -13.86 5.43 -21.62
CA LYS A 174 -12.98 6.56 -21.99
C LYS A 174 -12.58 7.44 -20.81
N ARG A 175 -13.42 7.49 -19.76
CA ARG A 175 -13.19 8.29 -18.55
C ARG A 175 -12.48 7.53 -17.43
N GLU A 176 -12.33 6.21 -17.54
CA GLU A 176 -11.80 5.34 -16.48
C GLU A 176 -10.43 5.83 -15.96
N ALA A 177 -9.48 6.05 -16.86
CA ALA A 177 -8.15 6.55 -16.51
C ALA A 177 -8.21 7.92 -15.80
N GLY A 178 -9.12 8.80 -16.23
CA GLY A 178 -9.36 10.08 -15.59
C GLY A 178 -9.95 9.97 -14.19
N LEU A 179 -10.86 9.01 -13.97
CA LEU A 179 -11.44 8.72 -12.66
C LEU A 179 -10.38 8.19 -11.70
N TRP A 180 -9.54 7.25 -12.12
CA TRP A 180 -8.40 6.77 -11.32
C TRP A 180 -7.45 7.90 -10.95
N LYS A 181 -7.06 8.73 -11.92
CA LYS A 181 -6.15 9.86 -11.68
C LYS A 181 -6.71 10.86 -10.67
N TRP A 182 -7.95 11.32 -10.86
CA TRP A 182 -8.57 12.27 -9.93
C TRP A 182 -8.79 11.66 -8.55
N SER A 183 -9.11 10.37 -8.48
CA SER A 183 -9.15 9.62 -7.24
C SER A 183 -7.81 9.71 -6.50
N CYS A 184 -6.70 9.42 -7.18
CA CYS A 184 -5.35 9.54 -6.61
C CYS A 184 -4.99 10.97 -6.17
N ARG A 185 -5.46 12.01 -6.88
CA ARG A 185 -5.27 13.41 -6.46
C ARG A 185 -6.00 13.76 -5.16
N PHE A 186 -7.19 13.21 -4.95
CA PHE A 186 -7.90 13.34 -3.68
C PHE A 186 -7.18 12.60 -2.55
N TRP A 187 -6.64 11.40 -2.84
CA TRP A 187 -5.78 10.68 -1.89
C TRP A 187 -4.50 11.46 -1.56
N LEU A 188 -3.85 12.09 -2.54
CA LEU A 188 -2.71 13.00 -2.31
C LEU A 188 -3.12 14.18 -1.41
N GLY A 189 -4.31 14.75 -1.64
CA GLY A 189 -4.88 15.77 -0.77
C GLY A 189 -4.98 15.32 0.69
N GLU A 190 -5.46 14.10 0.95
CA GLU A 190 -5.47 13.53 2.31
C GLU A 190 -4.08 13.42 2.92
N VAL A 191 -3.09 12.94 2.15
CA VAL A 191 -1.70 12.82 2.61
C VAL A 191 -1.13 14.18 2.98
N VAL A 192 -1.35 15.21 2.16
CA VAL A 192 -0.91 16.59 2.44
C VAL A 192 -1.58 17.15 3.70
N VAL A 193 -2.89 16.96 3.84
CA VAL A 193 -3.65 17.41 5.02
C VAL A 193 -3.12 16.76 6.29
N GLU A 194 -2.70 15.50 6.22
CA GLU A 194 -2.13 14.79 7.37
C GLU A 194 -0.74 15.30 7.76
N PHE A 195 0.10 15.70 6.81
CA PHE A 195 1.33 16.43 7.13
C PHE A 195 1.04 17.77 7.82
N LEU A 196 0.07 18.54 7.32
CA LEU A 196 -0.34 19.80 7.95
C LEU A 196 -0.88 19.58 9.36
N ARG A 197 -1.68 18.53 9.55
CA ARG A 197 -2.20 18.13 10.87
C ARG A 197 -1.06 17.77 11.81
N LEU A 198 -0.13 16.90 11.39
CA LEU A 198 1.03 16.51 12.20
C LEU A 198 1.91 17.71 12.57
N ALA A 199 2.13 18.64 11.64
CA ALA A 199 2.86 19.88 11.91
C ALA A 199 2.13 20.74 12.95
N ARG A 200 0.79 20.88 12.83
CA ARG A 200 -0.02 21.61 13.82
C ARG A 200 0.02 20.95 15.19
N VAL A 201 -0.14 19.64 15.29
CA VAL A 201 -0.05 18.89 16.55
C VAL A 201 1.31 19.05 17.21
N ARG A 202 2.39 19.03 16.43
CA ARG A 202 3.74 19.30 16.93
C ARG A 202 3.88 20.72 17.48
N SER A 203 3.29 21.71 16.80
CA SER A 203 3.29 23.11 17.26
C SER A 203 2.53 23.31 18.57
N LEU A 204 1.45 22.53 18.77
CA LEU A 204 0.64 22.52 20.00
C LEU A 204 1.23 21.62 21.09
N ARG A 205 2.47 21.13 20.93
CA ARG A 205 3.13 20.23 21.88
C ARG A 205 2.23 19.06 22.30
N TRP A 206 1.53 18.47 21.33
CA TRP A 206 0.74 17.24 21.51
C TRP A 206 -0.49 17.39 22.45
N GLU A 207 -0.84 18.60 22.90
CA GLU A 207 -1.89 18.84 23.91
C GLU A 207 -3.30 18.46 23.43
N GLU A 208 -3.67 18.80 22.20
CA GLU A 208 -5.06 18.63 21.77
C GLU A 208 -5.38 17.27 21.15
N GLU A 209 -4.79 16.94 19.99
CA GLU A 209 -5.20 15.74 19.25
C GLU A 209 -4.71 14.44 19.89
N PHE A 210 -3.57 14.52 20.58
CA PHE A 210 -2.97 13.37 21.24
C PHE A 210 -3.21 13.37 22.75
N GLY A 211 -3.87 14.39 23.29
CA GLY A 211 -4.32 14.41 24.68
C GLY A 211 -3.19 14.45 25.69
N ALA A 212 -2.15 15.27 25.45
CA ALA A 212 -1.14 15.49 26.47
C ALA A 212 -1.79 16.17 27.68
N GLU A 213 -1.94 15.42 28.78
CA GLU A 213 -2.41 15.95 30.05
C GLU A 213 -1.23 16.55 30.83
N ARG A 214 -1.36 17.81 31.27
CA ARG A 214 -0.42 18.42 32.21
C ARG A 214 -0.76 17.90 33.61
N VAL A 215 0.05 17.00 34.14
CA VAL A 215 -0.05 16.56 35.53
C VAL A 215 0.74 17.55 36.40
N GLU A 216 0.07 18.20 37.37
CA GLU A 216 0.72 19.10 38.33
C GLU A 216 1.58 18.30 39.31
N GLY A 217 2.88 18.61 39.37
CA GLY A 217 3.82 18.05 40.36
C GLY A 217 4.55 16.79 39.88
N GLU A 218 5.84 16.95 39.60
CA GLU A 218 6.89 15.92 39.53
C GLU A 218 6.79 14.74 38.52
N LYS A 219 7.82 14.66 37.66
CA LYS A 219 8.45 13.48 37.02
C LYS A 219 7.64 12.45 36.22
N GLU A 220 6.31 12.43 36.24
CA GLU A 220 5.50 11.50 35.43
C GLU A 220 5.06 12.06 34.06
N VAL A 221 5.32 13.35 33.79
CA VAL A 221 5.01 13.99 32.49
C VAL A 221 5.75 13.33 31.33
N GLU A 222 6.88 12.68 31.59
CA GLU A 222 7.74 12.11 30.55
C GLU A 222 7.09 10.90 29.86
N VAL A 223 6.39 10.01 30.59
CA VAL A 223 5.90 8.73 30.04
C VAL A 223 4.82 8.94 28.97
N LYS A 224 3.82 9.81 29.23
CA LYS A 224 2.80 10.15 28.21
C LYS A 224 3.44 10.90 27.05
N SER A 225 4.34 11.87 27.31
CA SER A 225 5.00 12.63 26.24
C SER A 225 5.77 11.73 25.26
N VAL A 226 6.46 10.71 25.77
CA VAL A 226 7.22 9.75 24.96
C VAL A 226 6.31 8.85 24.13
N GLU A 227 5.17 8.41 24.67
CA GLU A 227 4.19 7.62 23.90
C GLU A 227 3.52 8.44 22.80
N LEU A 228 3.16 9.70 23.09
CA LEU A 228 2.58 10.60 22.11
C LEU A 228 3.58 10.98 21.01
N GLU A 229 4.85 11.18 21.38
CA GLU A 229 5.94 11.38 20.43
C GLU A 229 6.14 10.14 19.55
N LYS A 230 6.18 8.93 20.14
CA LYS A 230 6.27 7.67 19.38
C LYS A 230 5.10 7.51 18.41
N LYS A 231 3.89 7.91 18.82
CA LYS A 231 2.71 7.91 17.95
C LYS A 231 2.85 8.90 16.80
N TRP A 232 3.29 10.13 17.09
CA TRP A 232 3.53 11.16 16.07
C TRP A 232 4.55 10.71 15.02
N TRP A 233 5.70 10.16 15.44
CA TRP A 233 6.72 9.65 14.53
C TRP A 233 6.21 8.52 13.66
N ARG A 234 5.42 7.62 14.24
CA ARG A 234 4.83 6.49 13.52
C ARG A 234 3.86 6.95 12.44
N GLU A 235 2.98 7.90 12.76
CA GLU A 235 2.08 8.50 11.79
C GLU A 235 2.86 9.24 10.70
N LEU A 236 3.91 9.99 11.07
CA LEU A 236 4.78 10.65 10.10
C LEU A 236 5.43 9.66 9.13
N TYR A 237 6.03 8.58 9.63
CA TYR A 237 6.66 7.56 8.78
C TYR A 237 5.64 6.85 7.89
N ALA A 238 4.42 6.61 8.37
CA ALA A 238 3.36 6.05 7.54
C ALA A 238 2.99 6.98 6.39
N TYR A 239 2.80 8.28 6.62
CA TYR A 239 2.48 9.23 5.55
C TYR A 239 3.68 9.54 4.63
N LEU A 240 4.91 9.52 5.14
CA LEU A 240 6.11 9.56 4.30
C LEU A 240 6.19 8.34 3.37
N GLY A 241 5.80 7.16 3.86
CA GLY A 241 5.67 5.97 3.04
C GLY A 241 4.61 6.12 1.95
N TRP A 242 3.44 6.68 2.28
CA TRP A 242 2.37 6.89 1.29
C TRP A 242 2.68 7.96 0.23
N LEU A 243 3.52 8.95 0.55
CA LEU A 243 3.73 10.13 -0.29
C LEU A 243 4.25 9.81 -1.70
N PRO A 244 5.29 8.97 -1.91
CA PRO A 244 5.73 8.60 -3.25
C PRO A 244 4.63 7.99 -4.11
N GLY A 245 3.84 7.07 -3.56
CA GLY A 245 2.72 6.46 -4.27
C GLY A 245 1.63 7.49 -4.61
N ALA A 246 1.27 8.35 -3.66
CA ALA A 246 0.26 9.39 -3.87
C ALA A 246 0.67 10.38 -4.97
N LEU A 247 1.95 10.76 -5.03
CA LEU A 247 2.50 11.59 -6.11
C LEU A 247 2.51 10.84 -7.44
N HIS A 248 3.05 9.62 -7.47
CA HIS A 248 3.18 8.82 -8.69
C HIS A 248 1.86 8.71 -9.46
N TRP A 249 0.78 8.35 -8.76
CA TRP A 249 -0.52 8.10 -9.39
C TRP A 249 -1.35 9.38 -9.64
N SER A 250 -0.92 10.54 -9.12
CA SER A 250 -1.62 11.82 -9.29
C SER A 250 -1.23 12.57 -10.57
N PHE A 251 -0.03 12.29 -11.08
CA PHE A 251 0.55 12.94 -12.25
C PHE A 251 0.59 11.99 -13.45
N ASP A 252 0.66 12.59 -14.63
CA ASP A 252 0.80 11.83 -15.86
C ASP A 252 2.18 11.18 -15.93
N VAL A 253 2.17 9.94 -16.44
CA VAL A 253 3.39 9.19 -16.78
C VAL A 253 4.08 9.94 -17.93
N GLY A 254 5.41 10.08 -17.88
CA GLY A 254 6.16 10.74 -18.96
C GLY A 254 6.02 10.01 -20.29
N GLU A 255 6.46 10.63 -21.39
CA GLU A 255 6.45 10.02 -22.74
C GLU A 255 7.20 8.67 -22.77
N ASP A 256 8.15 8.49 -21.86
CA ASP A 256 9.00 7.30 -21.71
C ASP A 256 8.25 6.11 -21.08
N GLY A 257 7.00 6.30 -20.66
CA GLY A 257 6.22 5.28 -19.94
C GLY A 257 6.66 5.08 -18.48
N GLU A 258 7.69 5.80 -18.02
CA GLU A 258 8.12 5.84 -16.63
C GLU A 258 7.41 6.97 -15.88
N GLY A 259 6.73 6.64 -14.78
CA GLY A 259 6.13 7.63 -13.89
C GLY A 259 7.21 8.28 -13.01
N LEU A 260 6.79 9.15 -12.07
CA LEU A 260 7.73 9.87 -11.17
C LEU A 260 8.68 8.96 -10.36
N PHE A 261 8.28 7.71 -10.14
CA PHE A 261 9.01 6.75 -9.32
C PHE A 261 8.95 5.37 -9.96
N GLY A 262 10.06 4.64 -9.96
CA GLY A 262 10.11 3.26 -10.44
C GLY A 262 9.34 2.29 -9.54
N GLU A 263 8.98 1.13 -10.08
CA GLU A 263 8.16 0.10 -9.43
C GLU A 263 8.68 -0.32 -8.05
N GLY A 264 10.01 -0.41 -7.88
CA GLY A 264 10.62 -0.75 -6.59
C GLY A 264 10.34 0.28 -5.49
N MET A 265 10.37 1.58 -5.84
CA MET A 265 10.01 2.64 -4.89
C MET A 265 8.52 2.59 -4.56
N LEU A 266 7.66 2.33 -5.54
CA LEU A 266 6.23 2.15 -5.30
C LEU A 266 5.94 0.96 -4.39
N ALA A 267 6.65 -0.16 -4.58
CA ALA A 267 6.56 -1.33 -3.73
C ALA A 267 6.92 -0.99 -2.27
N VAL A 268 8.03 -0.26 -2.06
CA VAL A 268 8.45 0.18 -0.71
C VAL A 268 7.45 1.19 -0.12
N SER A 269 6.92 2.09 -0.95
CA SER A 269 6.02 3.17 -0.52
C SER A 269 4.79 2.64 0.23
N GLY A 270 4.14 1.58 -0.27
CA GLY A 270 3.01 0.97 0.43
C GLY A 270 3.40 -0.08 1.48
N LEU A 271 4.61 -0.65 1.39
CA LEU A 271 5.10 -1.61 2.38
C LEU A 271 5.32 -0.95 3.74
N VAL A 272 5.95 0.22 3.78
CA VAL A 272 6.24 0.98 5.03
C VAL A 272 4.99 1.21 5.87
N PRO A 273 3.92 1.88 5.38
CA PRO A 273 2.70 2.07 6.15
C PRO A 273 1.97 0.75 6.43
N GLY A 274 2.10 -0.25 5.55
CA GLY A 274 1.59 -1.60 5.78
C GLY A 274 2.18 -2.25 7.03
N VAL A 275 3.51 -2.30 7.10
CA VAL A 275 4.25 -2.88 8.24
C VAL A 275 3.96 -2.11 9.52
N ILE A 276 3.94 -0.78 9.45
CA ILE A 276 3.60 0.06 10.62
C ILE A 276 2.19 -0.27 11.13
N ALA A 277 1.18 -0.31 10.25
CA ALA A 277 -0.19 -0.64 10.63
C ALA A 277 -0.32 -2.09 11.13
N LEU A 278 0.41 -3.02 10.53
CA LEU A 278 0.41 -4.43 10.92
C LEU A 278 1.01 -4.62 12.31
N GLN A 279 2.17 -4.00 12.59
CA GLN A 279 2.80 -4.03 13.90
C GLN A 279 1.87 -3.43 14.98
N ASP A 280 1.16 -2.35 14.65
CA ASP A 280 0.24 -1.71 15.56
C ASP A 280 -0.98 -2.55 15.87
N ASN A 281 -1.58 -3.18 14.85
CA ASN A 281 -2.71 -4.08 15.05
C ASN A 281 -2.29 -5.35 15.76
N TRP A 282 -1.10 -5.89 15.46
CA TRP A 282 -0.52 -7.04 16.15
C TRP A 282 -0.35 -6.76 17.64
N ARG A 283 0.21 -5.61 18.02
CA ARG A 283 0.35 -5.25 19.45
C ARG A 283 -0.99 -5.14 20.18
N LYS A 284 -2.07 -4.78 19.49
CA LYS A 284 -3.42 -4.66 20.07
C LYS A 284 -4.12 -6.01 20.26
N THR A 285 -3.66 -7.05 19.56
CA THR A 285 -4.25 -8.40 19.63
C THR A 285 -3.41 -9.39 20.43
N ALA A 286 -2.25 -8.93 20.93
CA ALA A 286 -1.30 -9.70 21.72
C ALA A 286 -1.87 -10.02 23.09
#